data_AF-A0A7Y2L0U1-F1
#
_entry.id   AF-A0A7Y2L0U1-F1
#
_cell.length_a   1.000
_cell.length_b   1.000
_cell.length_c   1.000
_cell.angle_alpha   90.00
_cell.angle_beta   90.00
_cell.angle_gamma   90.00
#
_symmetry.space_group_name_H-M   'P 1'
#
loop_
_entity.id
_entity.type
_entity.pdbx_description
1 polymer ?
#
loop_
_entity_poly.entity_id
_entity_poly.type
_entity_poly.pdbx_seq_one_letter_code
_entity_poly.pdbx_strand_id
1 'polypeptide(L)'
;MMFGSLNSESTTGDLTVSSILPGLAIALVLAGLAFVAPIAAYFGVFMPEGRQVSDWFMRSGAITAVFAFAAQEQASNALELLSPRGLGSLGINKLRQVFVGPLDLIKRFIFWLAIAGSLIWAYGDLAYIKLHSA
;
A
#
# COMPACT_ATOMS: atom_id res chain seq x y z
N MET A 1 6.45 -0.10 -51.07
CA MET A 1 6.53 0.82 -49.90
C MET A 1 5.87 0.13 -48.72
N MET A 2 6.67 -0.54 -47.87
CA MET A 2 6.23 -1.23 -46.64
C MET A 2 6.98 -0.55 -45.49
N PHE A 3 6.40 0.50 -44.90
CA PHE A 3 6.97 1.22 -43.75
C PHE A 3 5.86 1.73 -42.81
N GLY A 4 4.82 0.91 -42.59
CA GLY A 4 3.62 1.32 -41.85
C GLY A 4 3.33 0.57 -40.56
N SER A 5 4.03 -0.52 -40.22
CA SER A 5 3.58 -1.43 -39.14
C SER A 5 4.41 -1.40 -37.85
N LEU A 6 5.38 -0.49 -37.69
CA LEU A 6 6.29 -0.48 -36.53
C LEU A 6 5.96 0.59 -35.47
N ASN A 7 5.00 1.50 -35.71
CA ASN A 7 4.69 2.61 -34.79
C ASN A 7 3.42 2.43 -33.92
N SER A 8 2.61 1.38 -34.16
CA SER A 8 1.39 1.16 -33.35
C SER A 8 1.64 0.37 -32.06
N GLU A 9 2.72 -0.40 -31.96
CA GLU A 9 3.04 -1.18 -30.76
C GLU A 9 3.65 -0.32 -29.63
N SER A 10 4.43 0.73 -29.93
CA SER A 10 5.06 1.55 -28.88
C SER A 10 4.05 2.44 -28.14
N THR A 11 3.13 3.06 -28.88
CA THR A 11 2.12 3.98 -28.33
C THR A 11 1.19 3.29 -27.33
N THR A 12 0.90 2.01 -27.54
CA THR A 12 -0.02 1.25 -26.68
C THR A 12 0.62 0.84 -25.34
N GLY A 13 1.94 0.65 -25.31
CA GLY A 13 2.70 0.32 -24.11
C GLY A 13 2.95 1.52 -23.18
N ASP A 14 3.19 2.70 -23.75
CA ASP A 14 3.41 3.93 -22.98
C ASP A 14 2.13 4.42 -22.27
N LEU A 15 0.96 4.23 -22.91
CA LEU A 15 -0.34 4.58 -22.35
C LEU A 15 -0.76 3.69 -21.16
N THR A 16 -0.36 2.41 -21.16
CA THR A 16 -0.64 1.49 -20.03
C THR A 16 0.23 1.81 -18.83
N VAL A 17 1.53 2.05 -19.00
CA VAL A 17 2.44 2.35 -17.87
C VAL A 17 2.06 3.67 -17.19
N SER A 18 1.75 4.71 -17.98
CA SER A 18 1.37 6.04 -17.47
C SER A 18 0.07 6.05 -16.67
N SER A 19 -0.85 5.12 -16.94
CA SER A 19 -2.15 5.04 -16.24
C SER A 19 -2.09 4.23 -14.94
N ILE A 20 -1.07 3.38 -14.77
CA ILE A 20 -0.90 2.47 -13.63
C ILE A 20 -0.01 3.08 -12.54
N LEU A 21 1.02 3.83 -12.95
CA LEU A 21 1.90 4.60 -12.07
C LEU A 21 1.17 5.42 -10.99
N PRO A 22 0.11 6.19 -11.30
CA PRO A 22 -0.58 6.98 -10.28
C PRO A 22 -1.29 6.09 -9.24
N GLY A 23 -1.92 4.99 -9.64
CA GLY A 23 -2.60 4.07 -8.71
C GLY A 23 -1.61 3.40 -7.74
N LEU A 24 -0.46 2.97 -8.25
CA LEU A 24 0.61 2.41 -7.42
C LEU A 24 1.24 3.45 -6.51
N ALA A 25 1.47 4.67 -7.00
CA ALA A 25 2.00 5.77 -6.19
C ALA A 25 1.06 6.11 -5.03
N ILE A 26 -0.26 6.18 -5.28
CA ILE A 26 -1.26 6.40 -4.24
C ILE A 26 -1.24 5.26 -3.21
N ALA A 27 -1.17 4.00 -3.65
CA ALA A 27 -1.07 2.86 -2.75
C ALA A 27 0.18 2.94 -1.84
N LEU A 28 1.32 3.34 -2.39
CA LEU A 28 2.56 3.52 -1.63
C LEU A 28 2.47 4.67 -0.63
N VAL A 29 1.86 5.80 -1.00
CA VAL A 29 1.62 6.93 -0.08
C VAL A 29 0.72 6.49 1.07
N LEU A 30 -0.38 5.78 0.78
CA LEU A 30 -1.30 5.26 1.79
C LEU A 30 -0.61 4.24 2.71
N ALA A 31 0.20 3.34 2.17
CA ALA A 31 1.00 2.40 2.95
C ALA A 31 2.02 3.12 3.85
N GLY A 32 2.65 4.18 3.34
CA GLY A 32 3.54 5.04 4.12
C GLY A 32 2.82 5.73 5.28
N LEU A 33 1.63 6.28 5.02
CA LEU A 33 0.79 6.88 6.07
C LEU A 33 0.37 5.84 7.12
N ALA A 34 0.00 4.63 6.69
CA ALA A 34 -0.32 3.53 7.59
C ALA A 34 0.86 3.18 8.49
N PHE A 35 2.08 3.16 7.94
CA PHE A 35 3.29 2.86 8.71
C PHE A 35 3.71 3.99 9.68
N VAL A 36 3.54 5.24 9.28
CA VAL A 36 3.94 6.40 10.10
C VAL A 36 2.94 6.67 11.22
N ALA A 37 1.65 6.41 11.02
CA ALA A 37 0.59 6.66 12.00
C ALA A 37 0.87 6.10 13.42
N PRO A 38 1.22 4.81 13.59
CA PRO A 38 1.46 4.24 14.92
C PRO A 38 2.77 4.74 15.53
N ILE A 39 3.79 5.03 14.71
CA ILE A 39 5.06 5.61 15.17
C ILE A 39 4.82 7.02 15.70
N ALA A 40 4.09 7.85 14.96
CA ALA A 40 3.75 9.20 15.36
C ALA A 40 2.91 9.21 16.65
N ALA A 41 1.94 8.29 16.78
CA ALA A 41 1.13 8.18 17.97
C ALA A 41 1.92 7.70 19.21
N TYR A 42 2.92 6.85 19.02
CA TYR A 42 3.82 6.43 20.10
C TYR A 42 4.58 7.61 20.73
N PHE A 43 4.97 8.60 19.92
CA PHE A 43 5.60 9.84 20.40
C PHE A 43 4.60 10.92 20.85
N GLY A 44 3.29 10.63 20.88
CA GLY A 44 2.27 11.61 21.26
C GLY A 44 2.03 12.71 20.22
N VAL A 45 2.45 12.51 18.97
CA VAL A 45 2.22 13.49 17.90
C VAL A 45 0.71 13.62 17.64
N PHE A 46 0.21 14.86 17.51
CA PHE A 46 -1.21 15.20 17.39
C PHE A 46 -2.10 14.73 18.55
N MET A 47 -1.50 14.38 19.69
CA MET A 47 -2.25 13.97 20.87
C MET A 47 -2.99 15.17 21.49
N PRO A 48 -4.30 15.06 21.75
CA PRO A 48 -5.05 16.10 22.45
C PRO A 48 -4.60 16.22 23.91
N GLU A 49 -4.61 17.44 24.45
CA GLU A 49 -4.34 17.70 25.86
C GLU A 49 -5.35 16.94 26.75
N GLY A 50 -4.86 16.35 27.84
CA GLY A 50 -5.70 15.63 28.81
C GLY A 50 -5.94 14.15 28.53
N ARG A 51 -5.33 13.56 27.48
CA ARG A 51 -5.37 12.11 27.26
C ARG A 51 -4.12 11.39 27.76
N GLN A 52 -4.18 10.05 27.78
CA GLN A 52 -3.03 9.18 28.00
C GLN A 52 -2.45 8.72 26.66
N VAL A 53 -1.11 8.61 26.59
CA VAL A 53 -0.39 8.18 25.38
C VAL A 53 -0.79 6.75 24.97
N SER A 54 -1.12 5.88 25.94
CA SER A 54 -1.61 4.52 25.71
C SER A 54 -2.93 4.47 24.92
N ASP A 55 -3.93 5.27 25.31
CA ASP A 55 -5.20 5.39 24.57
C ASP A 55 -4.97 6.01 23.18
N TRP A 56 -4.05 6.98 23.07
CA TRP A 56 -3.70 7.58 21.78
C TRP A 56 -3.04 6.59 20.82
N PHE A 57 -2.10 5.80 21.32
CA PHE A 57 -1.44 4.74 20.57
C PHE A 57 -2.46 3.69 20.08
N MET A 58 -3.40 3.27 20.93
CA MET A 58 -4.46 2.33 20.53
C MET A 58 -5.29 2.85 19.35
N ARG A 59 -5.64 4.15 19.35
CA ARG A 59 -6.44 4.77 18.26
C ARG A 59 -5.70 4.85 16.94
N SER A 60 -4.37 4.97 16.97
CA SER A 60 -3.55 4.96 15.77
C SER A 60 -3.62 3.63 15.01
N GLY A 61 -3.95 2.52 15.69
CA GLY A 61 -4.17 1.22 15.08
C GLY A 61 -5.32 1.22 14.07
N ALA A 62 -6.43 1.90 14.38
CA ALA A 62 -7.55 2.04 13.47
C ALA A 62 -7.16 2.83 12.21
N ILE A 63 -6.40 3.92 12.38
CA ILE A 63 -5.88 4.74 11.28
C ILE A 63 -4.96 3.91 10.38
N THR A 64 -4.07 3.12 10.99
CA THR A 64 -3.16 2.19 10.31
C THR A 64 -3.93 1.18 9.48
N ALA A 65 -4.95 0.53 10.07
CA ALA A 65 -5.75 -0.48 9.40
C ALA A 65 -6.52 0.11 8.20
N VAL A 66 -7.17 1.26 8.37
CA VAL A 66 -7.93 1.92 7.29
C VAL A 66 -7.02 2.28 6.12
N PHE A 67 -5.87 2.90 6.38
CA PHE A 67 -4.94 3.26 5.30
C PHE A 67 -4.30 2.04 4.65
N ALA A 68 -4.03 0.97 5.41
CA ALA A 68 -3.55 -0.28 4.85
C ALA A 68 -4.60 -0.92 3.92
N PHE A 69 -5.87 -0.97 4.32
CA PHE A 69 -6.93 -1.48 3.44
C PHE A 69 -7.11 -0.62 2.19
N ALA A 70 -7.08 0.71 2.32
CA ALA A 70 -7.14 1.62 1.18
C ALA A 70 -5.95 1.42 0.23
N ALA A 71 -4.73 1.23 0.77
CA ALA A 71 -3.54 0.93 -0.02
C ALA A 71 -3.67 -0.40 -0.76
N GLN A 72 -4.24 -1.42 -0.10
CA GLN A 72 -4.42 -2.76 -0.68
C GLN A 72 -5.40 -2.75 -1.85
N GLU A 73 -6.48 -2.00 -1.73
CA GLU A 73 -7.47 -1.82 -2.81
C GLU A 73 -6.82 -1.13 -4.02
N GLN A 74 -6.12 -0.03 -3.79
CA GLN A 74 -5.43 0.71 -4.87
C GLN A 74 -4.33 -0.11 -5.55
N ALA A 75 -3.55 -0.87 -4.77
CA ALA A 75 -2.55 -1.78 -5.32
C ALA A 75 -3.17 -2.92 -6.12
N SER A 76 -4.36 -3.41 -5.72
CA SER A 76 -5.07 -4.48 -6.44
C SER A 76 -5.65 -3.99 -7.75
N ASN A 77 -6.30 -2.82 -7.74
CA ASN A 77 -6.81 -2.18 -8.95
C ASN A 77 -5.68 -1.87 -9.95
N ALA A 78 -4.52 -1.39 -9.49
CA ALA A 78 -3.36 -1.15 -10.35
C ALA A 78 -2.81 -2.45 -11.00
N LEU A 79 -2.83 -3.57 -10.26
CA LEU A 79 -2.42 -4.88 -10.76
C LEU A 79 -3.39 -5.47 -11.79
N GLU A 80 -4.69 -5.29 -11.59
CA GLU A 80 -5.70 -5.75 -12.55
C GLU A 80 -5.63 -4.97 -13.86
N LEU A 81 -5.28 -3.67 -13.80
CA LEU A 81 -4.99 -2.86 -14.99
C LEU A 81 -3.71 -3.30 -15.71
N LEU A 82 -2.66 -3.71 -14.98
CA LEU A 82 -1.43 -4.27 -15.55
C LEU A 82 -1.64 -5.63 -16.22
N SER A 83 -2.64 -6.37 -15.76
CA SER A 83 -2.87 -7.74 -16.18
C SER A 83 -4.35 -8.07 -16.10
N PRO A 84 -5.15 -7.67 -17.12
CA PRO A 84 -6.48 -8.21 -17.28
C PRO A 84 -6.34 -9.73 -17.34
N ARG A 85 -6.97 -10.44 -16.41
CA ARG A 85 -7.01 -11.90 -16.36
C ARG A 85 -7.67 -12.42 -17.65
N GLY A 86 -6.93 -12.52 -18.76
CA GLY A 86 -7.51 -12.97 -20.02
C GLY A 86 -6.70 -12.77 -21.30
N LEU A 87 -5.75 -11.83 -21.41
CA LEU A 87 -5.10 -11.55 -22.70
C LEU A 87 -3.57 -11.52 -22.59
N GLY A 88 -2.95 -12.67 -22.87
CA GLY A 88 -1.52 -12.80 -23.05
C GLY A 88 -1.07 -12.20 -24.38
N SER A 89 -0.54 -10.99 -24.36
CA SER A 89 0.39 -10.55 -25.41
C SER A 89 1.82 -10.79 -24.90
N LEU A 90 2.67 -11.38 -25.74
CA LEU A 90 4.05 -11.75 -25.43
C LEU A 90 4.91 -10.55 -24.96
N GLY A 91 4.52 -9.31 -25.28
CA GLY A 91 5.15 -8.08 -24.79
C GLY A 91 4.81 -7.73 -23.33
N ILE A 92 3.58 -8.00 -22.89
CA ILE A 92 3.12 -7.76 -21.50
C ILE A 92 3.81 -8.74 -20.52
N ASN A 93 4.19 -9.93 -21.00
CA ASN A 93 4.79 -10.96 -20.16
C ASN A 93 6.20 -10.60 -19.64
N LYS A 94 6.96 -9.77 -20.37
CA LYS A 94 8.28 -9.28 -19.95
C LYS A 94 8.18 -8.19 -18.87
N LEU A 95 7.24 -7.25 -19.02
CA LEU A 95 6.95 -6.26 -17.97
C LEU A 95 6.38 -6.94 -16.71
N ARG A 96 5.53 -7.97 -16.90
CA ARG A 96 4.97 -8.77 -15.81
C ARG A 96 6.07 -9.42 -14.94
N GLN A 97 7.09 -10.04 -15.53
CA GLN A 97 8.15 -10.68 -14.72
C GLN A 97 8.94 -9.69 -13.86
N VAL A 98 9.14 -8.46 -14.34
CA VAL A 98 9.91 -7.45 -13.60
C VAL A 98 9.06 -6.77 -12.51
N PHE A 99 7.77 -6.52 -12.78
CA PHE A 99 6.90 -5.78 -11.85
C PHE A 99 6.11 -6.63 -10.87
N VAL A 100 5.78 -7.90 -11.19
CA VAL A 100 4.94 -8.74 -10.30
C VAL A 100 5.63 -9.06 -8.97
N GLY A 101 6.95 -9.31 -8.98
CA GLY A 101 7.69 -9.60 -7.75
C GLY A 101 7.63 -8.45 -6.72
N PRO A 102 8.04 -7.22 -7.08
CA PRO A 102 7.94 -6.06 -6.20
C PRO A 102 6.52 -5.73 -5.77
N LEU A 103 5.55 -5.86 -6.69
CA LEU A 103 4.14 -5.60 -6.40
C LEU A 103 3.55 -6.59 -5.38
N ASP A 104 3.90 -7.87 -5.49
CA ASP A 104 3.45 -8.89 -4.54
C ASP A 104 4.09 -8.69 -3.15
N LEU A 105 5.35 -8.24 -3.12
CA LEU A 105 6.02 -7.84 -1.87
C LEU A 105 5.31 -6.65 -1.21
N ILE A 106 4.93 -5.63 -1.99
CA ILE A 106 4.19 -4.46 -1.50
C ILE A 106 2.82 -4.88 -0.95
N LYS A 107 2.08 -5.73 -1.67
CA LYS A 107 0.79 -6.26 -1.21
C LYS A 107 0.93 -7.02 0.11
N ARG A 108 1.95 -7.87 0.21
CA ARG A 108 2.21 -8.63 1.43
C ARG A 108 2.61 -7.72 2.59
N PHE A 109 3.39 -6.68 2.34
CA PHE A 109 3.72 -5.66 3.33
C PHE A 109 2.47 -4.91 3.83
N ILE A 110 1.61 -4.46 2.92
CA ILE A 110 0.34 -3.78 3.25
C ILE A 110 -0.57 -4.70 4.08
N PHE A 111 -0.66 -5.98 3.72
CA PHE A 111 -1.43 -6.96 4.48
C PHE A 111 -0.94 -7.10 5.92
N TRP A 112 0.38 -7.17 6.13
CA TRP A 112 0.95 -7.19 7.48
C TRP A 112 0.71 -5.88 8.24
N LEU A 113 0.73 -4.74 7.55
CA LEU A 113 0.34 -3.45 8.12
C LEU A 113 -1.12 -3.44 8.60
N ALA A 114 -2.04 -4.02 7.85
CA ALA A 114 -3.45 -4.12 8.26
C ALA A 114 -3.62 -5.00 9.52
N ILE A 115 -2.89 -6.12 9.59
CA ILE A 115 -2.84 -6.98 10.78
C ILE A 115 -2.26 -6.21 11.97
N ALA A 116 -1.12 -5.54 11.78
CA ALA A 116 -0.47 -4.75 12.83
C ALA A 116 -1.38 -3.63 13.34
N GLY A 117 -2.04 -2.90 12.44
CA GLY A 117 -3.01 -1.86 12.80
C GLY A 117 -4.17 -2.42 13.60
N SER A 118 -4.71 -3.58 13.20
CA SER A 118 -5.79 -4.25 13.93
C SER A 118 -5.36 -4.71 15.32
N LEU A 119 -4.14 -5.22 15.46
CA LEU A 119 -3.57 -5.62 16.75
C LEU A 119 -3.32 -4.42 17.67
N ILE A 120 -2.76 -3.33 17.13
CA ILE A 120 -2.56 -2.07 17.88
C ILE A 120 -3.93 -1.50 18.29
N TRP A 121 -4.94 -1.62 17.45
CA TRP A 121 -6.27 -1.13 17.77
C TRP A 121 -6.95 -1.94 18.87
N ALA A 122 -6.78 -3.27 18.87
CA ALA A 122 -7.38 -4.16 19.86
C ALA A 122 -6.63 -4.21 21.20
N TYR A 123 -5.29 -4.08 21.18
CA TYR A 123 -4.41 -4.35 22.32
C TYR A 123 -3.32 -3.29 22.53
N GLY A 124 -3.43 -2.12 21.90
CA GLY A 124 -2.39 -1.09 21.94
C GLY A 124 -2.14 -0.55 23.34
N ASP A 125 -3.18 -0.47 24.17
CA ASP A 125 -3.09 -0.09 25.58
C ASP A 125 -2.24 -1.10 26.38
N LEU A 126 -2.53 -2.39 26.25
CA LEU A 126 -1.81 -3.49 26.90
C LEU A 126 -0.35 -3.57 26.44
N ALA A 127 -0.12 -3.42 25.13
CA ALA A 127 1.22 -3.42 24.56
C ALA A 127 2.05 -2.24 25.08
N TYR A 128 1.46 -1.05 25.14
CA TYR A 128 2.13 0.16 25.64
C TYR A 128 2.45 0.06 27.13
N ILE A 129 1.49 -0.40 27.94
CA ILE A 129 1.66 -0.56 29.39
C ILE A 129 2.76 -1.58 29.70
N LYS A 130 2.74 -2.76 29.06
CA LYS A 130 3.75 -3.80 29.30
C LYS A 130 5.16 -3.34 28.95
N LEU A 131 5.33 -2.58 27.86
CA LEU A 131 6.64 -2.09 27.42
C LEU A 131 7.23 -1.05 28.37
N HIS A 132 6.39 -0.28 29.08
CA HIS A 132 6.82 0.74 30.04
C HIS A 132 6.84 0.27 31.50
N SER A 133 6.33 -0.93 31.78
CA SER A 133 6.39 -1.57 33.09
C SER A 133 7.54 -2.58 33.24
N ALA A 134 8.32 -2.80 32.18
CA ALA A 134 9.50 -3.68 32.15
C ALA A 134 10.78 -2.84 32.14
#